data_AF-A0A0C2XHL2-F1
#
_entry.id   AF-A0A0C2XHL2-F1
#
_cell.length_a   1.000
_cell.length_b   1.000
_cell.length_c   1.000
_cell.angle_alpha   90.00
_cell.angle_beta   90.00
_cell.angle_gamma   90.00
#
_symmetry.space_group_name_H-M   'P 1'
#
loop_
_entity.id
_entity.type
_entity.pdbx_description
1 polymer ?
#
loop_
_entity_poly.entity_id
_entity_poly.type
_entity_poly.pdbx_seq_one_letter_code
_entity_poly.pdbx_strand_id
1 'polypeptide(L)'
;AYFRWSIYYLWSQLSGQPLLHHPPHETAVSSTQPVNTLRFLFTVYENQRWWMGLDWTAALLPGERPSWCSAAQHPVSPPNAFSLPKTTAVVLASPNGKKVKRTAVWRWEEPEWRVVVRKIDSGITRVERPLPSVEKETGSRLLKGKRQESVDQSNPSGLMYPGRPA
;
A
#
# COMPACT_ATOMS: atom_id res chain seq x y z
N ALA A 1 14.30 25.91 -47.58
CA ALA A 1 13.34 25.88 -46.45
C ALA A 1 12.99 27.27 -45.89
N TYR A 2 13.80 28.32 -46.10
CA TYR A 2 13.63 29.63 -45.44
C TYR A 2 12.69 30.63 -46.16
N PHE A 3 12.44 30.46 -47.46
CA PHE A 3 11.60 31.38 -48.24
C PHE A 3 10.11 31.33 -47.90
N ARG A 4 9.59 30.20 -47.42
CA ARG A 4 8.17 30.10 -47.03
C ARG A 4 7.93 30.84 -45.71
N TRP A 5 8.87 30.75 -44.78
CA TRP A 5 8.78 31.38 -43.46
C TRP A 5 8.88 32.91 -43.53
N SER A 6 9.70 33.46 -44.43
CA SER A 6 9.80 34.91 -44.61
C SER A 6 8.53 35.54 -45.16
N ILE A 7 7.81 34.84 -46.04
CA ILE A 7 6.53 35.31 -46.60
C ILE A 7 5.44 35.39 -45.51
N TYR A 8 5.37 34.40 -44.61
CA TYR A 8 4.42 34.43 -43.49
C TYR A 8 4.72 35.54 -42.47
N TYR A 9 6.00 35.84 -42.24
CA TYR A 9 6.42 36.89 -41.32
C TYR A 9 6.10 38.29 -41.86
N LEU A 10 6.30 38.52 -43.17
CA LEU A 10 5.90 39.77 -43.81
C LEU A 10 4.37 39.94 -43.84
N TRP A 11 3.61 38.85 -44.06
CA TRP A 11 2.15 38.92 -44.07
C TRP A 11 1.56 39.24 -42.69
N SER A 12 2.15 38.77 -41.59
CA SER A 12 1.68 39.10 -40.24
C SER A 12 1.96 40.56 -39.85
N GLN A 13 3.06 41.13 -40.35
CA GLN A 13 3.41 42.54 -40.12
C GLN A 13 2.50 43.49 -40.91
N LEU A 14 2.14 43.15 -42.16
CA LEU A 14 1.25 44.00 -42.97
C LEU A 14 -0.23 43.90 -42.57
N SER A 15 -0.71 42.72 -42.13
CA SER A 15 -2.13 42.50 -41.83
C SER A 15 -2.51 42.83 -40.39
N GLY A 16 -1.54 43.07 -39.50
CA GLY A 16 -1.77 43.37 -38.08
C GLY A 16 -2.42 42.24 -37.28
N GLN A 17 -2.63 41.07 -37.88
CA GLN A 17 -3.17 39.90 -37.19
C GLN A 17 -2.01 39.07 -36.62
N PRO A 18 -1.96 38.84 -35.29
CA PRO A 18 -0.94 37.96 -34.73
C PRO A 18 -1.13 36.56 -35.32
N LEU A 19 -0.02 35.90 -35.65
CA LEU A 19 -0.02 34.54 -36.17
C LEU A 19 -0.89 33.68 -35.25
N LEU A 20 -1.97 33.13 -35.80
CA LEU A 20 -2.90 32.27 -35.08
C LEU A 20 -2.09 31.13 -34.47
N HIS A 21 -1.78 31.26 -33.18
CA HIS A 21 -1.47 30.12 -32.35
C HIS A 21 -2.70 29.24 -32.45
N HIS A 22 -2.51 28.08 -33.09
CA HIS A 22 -3.50 27.04 -33.18
C HIS A 22 -4.19 26.92 -31.82
N PRO A 23 -5.50 27.20 -31.71
CA PRO A 23 -6.19 26.99 -30.45
C PRO A 23 -5.94 25.51 -30.07
N PRO A 24 -5.71 25.17 -28.80
CA PRO A 24 -5.79 23.77 -28.42
C PRO A 24 -7.18 23.37 -28.86
N HIS A 25 -7.23 22.43 -29.81
CA HIS A 25 -8.47 21.89 -30.32
C HIS A 25 -9.24 21.47 -29.07
N GLU A 26 -10.31 22.21 -28.71
CA GLU A 26 -11.29 21.80 -27.71
C GLU A 26 -12.06 20.63 -28.31
N THR A 27 -11.31 19.56 -28.55
CA THR A 27 -11.85 18.23 -28.67
C THR A 27 -12.30 17.94 -27.25
N ALA A 28 -13.60 18.03 -27.02
CA ALA A 28 -14.25 17.34 -25.91
C ALA A 28 -14.04 15.84 -26.13
N VAL A 29 -12.80 15.38 -26.00
CA VAL A 29 -12.50 13.96 -25.90
C VAL A 29 -12.99 13.61 -24.51
N SER A 30 -14.06 12.82 -24.44
CA SER A 30 -14.33 11.95 -23.29
C SER A 30 -13.21 10.92 -23.16
N SER A 31 -11.94 11.34 -23.17
CA SER A 31 -10.84 10.49 -22.81
C SER A 31 -10.97 10.25 -21.32
N THR A 32 -11.27 9.03 -20.93
CA THR A 32 -11.23 8.54 -19.54
C THR A 32 -9.83 8.68 -18.91
N GLN A 33 -8.85 9.16 -19.69
CA GLN A 33 -7.51 9.43 -19.23
C GLN A 33 -7.48 10.69 -18.36
N PRO A 34 -6.93 10.60 -17.14
CA PRO A 34 -6.81 11.74 -16.24
C PRO A 34 -5.96 12.85 -16.88
N VAL A 35 -6.49 14.07 -16.86
CA VAL A 35 -5.80 15.29 -17.33
C VAL A 35 -4.47 15.57 -16.62
N ASN A 36 -4.28 15.03 -15.41
CA ASN A 36 -3.02 15.06 -14.68
C ASN A 36 -2.90 13.83 -13.77
N THR A 37 -1.76 13.13 -13.82
CA THR A 37 -1.45 11.97 -12.97
C THR A 37 -0.33 12.31 -11.99
N LEU A 38 -0.59 12.15 -10.69
CA LEU A 38 0.41 12.26 -9.64
C LEU A 38 0.70 10.88 -9.05
N ARG A 39 1.98 10.62 -8.74
CA ARG A 39 2.42 9.40 -8.06
C ARG A 39 2.74 9.70 -6.60
N PHE A 40 2.24 8.85 -5.71
CA PHE A 40 2.52 8.92 -4.28
C PHE A 40 3.11 7.60 -3.82
N LEU A 41 4.13 7.67 -2.96
CA LEU A 41 4.69 6.50 -2.29
C LEU A 41 4.21 6.48 -0.84
N PHE A 42 3.44 5.47 -0.49
CA PHE A 42 3.11 5.18 0.90
C PHE A 42 4.21 4.31 1.50
N THR A 43 4.73 4.71 2.66
CA THR A 43 5.69 3.92 3.43
C THR A 43 5.11 3.64 4.79
N VAL A 44 5.03 2.36 5.14
CA VAL A 44 4.58 1.87 6.43
C VAL A 44 5.71 1.04 7.04
N TYR A 45 5.90 1.17 8.35
CA TYR A 45 6.93 0.44 9.09
C TYR A 45 6.28 -0.62 9.96
N GLU A 46 6.78 -1.84 9.86
CA GLU A 46 6.46 -2.92 10.79
C GLU A 46 7.46 -2.90 11.95
N ASN A 47 6.96 -2.90 13.18
CA ASN A 47 7.78 -3.03 14.38
C ASN A 47 7.57 -4.41 14.98
N GLN A 48 8.67 -5.11 15.23
CA GLN A 48 8.69 -6.43 15.85
C GLN A 48 9.67 -6.45 17.01
N ARG A 49 9.40 -7.32 17.99
CA ARG A 49 10.26 -7.57 19.15
C ARG A 49 10.61 -9.04 19.21
N TRP A 50 11.87 -9.32 19.53
CA TRP A 50 12.32 -10.68 19.77
C TRP A 50 11.98 -11.10 21.20
N TRP A 51 11.40 -12.29 21.33
CA TRP A 51 10.99 -12.88 22.59
C TRP A 51 11.63 -14.26 22.75
N MET A 52 12.18 -14.51 23.94
CA MET A 52 12.66 -15.84 24.33
C MET A 52 11.53 -16.86 24.15
N GLY A 53 11.69 -17.81 23.22
CA GLY A 53 10.71 -18.89 22.97
C GLY A 53 9.54 -18.54 22.04
N LEU A 54 9.44 -17.31 21.51
CA LEU A 54 8.40 -16.89 20.56
C LEU A 54 8.96 -16.24 19.27
N ASP A 55 10.29 -16.09 19.18
CA ASP A 55 10.99 -15.42 18.09
C ASP A 55 10.55 -13.96 17.87
N TRP A 56 10.67 -13.46 16.65
CA TRP A 56 10.22 -12.12 16.26
C TRP A 56 8.70 -12.08 16.15
N THR A 57 8.08 -11.20 16.93
CA THR A 57 6.62 -11.05 16.91
C THR A 57 6.22 -9.58 16.94
N ALA A 58 5.00 -9.30 16.50
CA ALA A 58 4.36 -7.98 16.64
C ALA A 58 3.74 -7.77 18.04
N ALA A 59 3.99 -8.66 19.01
CA ALA A 59 3.55 -8.48 20.40
C ALA A 59 4.52 -7.53 21.12
N LEU A 60 4.17 -6.24 21.09
CA LEU A 60 4.96 -5.15 21.65
C LEU A 60 4.50 -4.80 23.07
N LEU A 61 5.41 -4.30 23.90
CA LEU A 61 5.10 -3.88 25.26
C LEU A 61 4.24 -2.60 25.27
N PRO A 62 3.47 -2.35 26.35
CA PRO A 62 2.83 -1.06 26.55
C PRO A 62 3.86 0.09 26.52
N GLY A 63 3.55 1.16 25.80
CA GLY A 63 4.44 2.32 25.64
C GLY A 63 5.48 2.20 24.52
N GLU A 64 5.58 1.03 23.87
CA GLU A 64 6.36 0.90 22.64
C GLU A 64 5.63 1.52 21.43
N ARG A 65 6.37 1.57 20.32
CA ARG A 65 5.82 1.98 19.03
C ARG A 65 4.71 1.03 18.60
N PRO A 66 3.70 1.49 17.85
CA PRO A 66 2.68 0.62 17.28
C PRO A 66 3.31 -0.46 16.37
N SER A 67 2.69 -1.64 16.28
CA SER A 67 3.15 -2.72 15.40
C SER A 67 3.24 -2.29 13.93
N TRP A 68 2.36 -1.38 13.52
CA TRP A 68 2.40 -0.72 12.22
C TRP A 68 2.36 0.80 12.41
N CYS A 69 3.36 1.50 11.90
CA CYS A 69 3.46 2.95 12.10
C CYS A 69 3.95 3.72 10.86
N SER A 70 3.73 5.03 10.87
CA SER A 70 4.34 5.96 9.91
C SER A 70 5.77 6.32 10.30
N ALA A 71 6.46 7.12 9.48
CA ALA A 71 7.80 7.63 9.80
C ALA A 71 7.83 8.44 11.11
N ALA A 72 6.74 9.12 11.44
CA ALA A 72 6.56 9.89 12.68
C ALA A 72 6.10 9.02 13.87
N GLN A 73 6.11 7.68 13.74
CA GLN A 73 5.70 6.73 14.79
C GLN A 73 4.21 6.78 15.18
N HIS A 74 3.37 7.42 14.36
CA HIS A 74 1.92 7.35 14.54
C HIS A 74 1.39 6.00 14.08
N PRO A 75 0.41 5.40 14.79
CA PRO A 75 -0.19 4.13 14.41
C PRO A 75 -0.88 4.26 13.04
N VAL A 76 -0.70 3.24 12.20
CA VAL A 76 -1.37 3.14 10.89
C VAL A 76 -1.86 1.73 10.65
N SER A 77 -2.75 1.56 9.67
CA SER A 77 -3.23 0.24 9.27
C SER A 77 -2.11 -0.61 8.67
N PRO A 78 -2.13 -1.93 8.90
CA PRO A 78 -1.23 -2.86 8.22
C PRO A 78 -1.45 -2.85 6.70
N PRO A 79 -0.46 -3.29 5.90
CA PRO A 79 -0.54 -3.35 4.44
C PRO A 79 -1.82 -3.99 3.87
N ASN A 80 -2.31 -5.07 4.49
CA ASN A 80 -3.51 -5.78 4.06
C ASN A 80 -4.83 -5.04 4.35
N ALA A 81 -4.82 -4.07 5.25
CA ALA A 81 -5.99 -3.27 5.63
C ALA A 81 -5.85 -1.79 5.23
N PHE A 82 -4.74 -1.41 4.59
CA PHE A 82 -4.49 -0.05 4.16
C PHE A 82 -5.34 0.27 2.93
N SER A 83 -6.16 1.34 3.01
CA SER A 83 -7.04 1.77 1.92
C SER A 83 -6.61 3.12 1.38
N LEU A 84 -6.78 3.30 0.06
CA LEU A 84 -6.52 4.58 -0.58
C LEU A 84 -7.55 5.63 -0.14
N PRO A 85 -7.19 6.92 -0.16
CA PRO A 85 -8.13 7.98 0.15
C PRO A 85 -9.36 7.96 -0.76
N LYS A 86 -10.49 8.40 -0.24
CA LYS A 86 -11.75 8.46 -0.99
C LYS A 86 -11.63 9.46 -2.15
N THR A 87 -12.28 9.14 -3.26
CA THR A 87 -12.44 10.05 -4.40
C THR A 87 -13.05 11.36 -3.93
N THR A 88 -12.40 12.47 -4.26
CA THR A 88 -12.80 13.81 -3.83
C THR A 88 -13.10 14.66 -5.04
N ALA A 89 -14.15 15.49 -4.99
CA ALA A 89 -14.48 16.42 -6.06
C ALA A 89 -14.64 17.84 -5.51
N VAL A 90 -14.05 18.81 -6.22
CA VAL A 90 -14.11 20.23 -5.88
C VAL A 90 -14.65 21.00 -7.08
N VAL A 91 -15.62 21.87 -6.84
CA VAL A 91 -16.17 22.77 -7.87
C VAL A 91 -15.49 24.13 -7.70
N LEU A 92 -14.76 24.55 -8.72
CA LEU A 92 -14.06 25.83 -8.75
C LEU A 92 -14.76 26.77 -9.73
N ALA A 93 -14.80 28.07 -9.41
CA ALA A 93 -15.23 29.09 -10.36
C ALA A 93 -14.08 29.35 -11.35
N SER A 94 -14.36 29.21 -12.65
CA SER A 94 -13.43 29.62 -13.70
C SER A 94 -13.45 31.14 -13.83
N PRO A 95 -12.34 31.79 -14.25
CA PRO A 95 -12.30 33.22 -14.57
C PRO A 95 -13.42 33.67 -15.53
N ASN A 96 -13.89 32.77 -16.39
CA ASN A 96 -14.97 33.03 -17.34
C ASN A 96 -16.39 32.87 -16.73
N GLY A 97 -16.52 32.81 -15.41
CA GLY A 97 -17.80 32.62 -14.69
C GLY A 97 -18.39 31.20 -14.77
N LYS A 98 -17.83 30.30 -15.59
CA LYS A 98 -18.25 28.90 -15.68
C LYS A 98 -17.76 28.10 -14.48
N LYS A 99 -18.61 27.24 -13.90
CA LYS A 99 -18.20 26.30 -12.83
C LYS A 99 -17.45 25.12 -13.44
N VAL A 100 -16.27 24.81 -12.90
CA VAL A 100 -15.43 23.68 -13.31
C VAL A 100 -15.37 22.68 -12.15
N LYS A 101 -15.87 21.47 -12.35
CA LYS A 101 -15.72 20.37 -11.38
C LYS A 101 -14.40 19.63 -11.65
N ARG A 102 -13.53 19.58 -10.65
CA ARG A 102 -12.32 18.74 -10.65
C ARG A 102 -12.56 17.55 -9.74
N THR A 103 -12.20 16.35 -10.19
CA THR A 103 -12.34 15.11 -9.42
C THR A 103 -11.00 14.41 -9.32
N ALA A 104 -10.57 14.09 -8.10
CA ALA A 104 -9.36 13.35 -7.79
C ALA A 104 -9.74 11.91 -7.44
N VAL A 105 -9.24 10.96 -8.23
CA VAL A 105 -9.46 9.52 -8.06
C VAL A 105 -8.12 8.88 -7.71
N TRP A 106 -8.12 7.95 -6.76
CA TRP A 106 -6.95 7.20 -6.35
C TRP A 106 -6.98 5.80 -6.95
N ARG A 107 -5.81 5.31 -7.35
CA ARG A 107 -5.61 3.92 -7.75
C ARG A 107 -4.24 3.46 -7.28
N TRP A 108 -4.13 2.17 -6.98
CA TRP A 108 -2.83 1.56 -6.78
C TRP A 108 -2.12 1.48 -8.11
N GLU A 109 -0.90 1.98 -8.16
CA GLU A 109 -0.02 1.79 -9.31
C GLU A 109 0.66 0.42 -9.26
N GLU A 110 1.01 -0.04 -8.05
CA GLU A 110 1.56 -1.36 -7.81
C GLU A 110 0.53 -2.27 -7.15
N PRO A 111 0.41 -3.54 -7.56
CA PRO A 111 -0.62 -4.44 -7.05
C PRO A 111 -0.34 -4.91 -5.62
N GLU A 112 0.92 -4.92 -5.20
CA GLU A 112 1.35 -5.44 -3.91
C GLU A 112 2.35 -4.52 -3.21
N TRP A 113 2.36 -4.59 -1.88
CA TRP A 113 3.34 -3.92 -1.06
C TRP A 113 4.72 -4.56 -1.22
N ARG A 114 5.78 -3.74 -1.20
CA ARG A 114 7.15 -4.23 -1.25
C ARG A 114 7.89 -3.93 0.03
N VAL A 115 8.68 -4.90 0.47
CA VAL A 115 9.54 -4.75 1.65
C VAL A 115 10.83 -4.06 1.25
N VAL A 116 11.15 -2.97 1.94
CA VAL A 116 12.41 -2.24 1.72
C VAL A 116 13.38 -2.60 2.83
N VAL A 117 14.57 -3.08 2.47
CA VAL A 117 15.60 -3.45 3.44
C VAL A 117 16.71 -2.41 3.40
N ARG A 118 17.02 -1.85 4.57
CA ARG A 118 18.17 -0.96 4.76
C ARG A 118 19.25 -1.75 5.50
N LYS A 119 20.38 -2.01 4.83
CA LYS A 119 21.57 -2.52 5.49
C LYS A 119 22.35 -1.34 6.06
N ILE A 120 23.02 -1.53 7.18
CA ILE A 120 23.72 -0.45 7.89
C ILE A 120 24.89 0.11 7.05
N ASP A 121 25.47 -0.73 6.19
CA ASP A 121 26.69 -0.41 5.44
C ASP A 121 26.44 -0.20 3.93
N SER A 122 25.19 -0.34 3.47
CA SER A 122 24.81 -0.17 2.06
C SER A 122 23.45 0.50 1.97
N GLY A 123 23.30 1.40 0.99
CA GLY A 123 22.09 2.21 0.81
C GLY A 123 20.79 1.41 0.75
N ILE A 124 19.67 2.14 0.81
CA ILE A 124 18.32 1.58 0.80
C ILE A 124 18.14 0.69 -0.44
N THR A 125 18.03 -0.62 -0.24
CA THR A 125 17.81 -1.57 -1.33
C THR A 125 16.36 -2.01 -1.31
N ARG A 126 15.63 -1.73 -2.39
CA ARG A 126 14.26 -2.23 -2.59
C ARG A 126 14.36 -3.73 -2.86
N VAL A 127 13.90 -4.55 -1.93
CA VAL A 127 13.94 -6.01 -2.07
C VAL A 127 12.60 -6.47 -2.59
N GLU A 128 12.57 -6.93 -3.84
CA GLU A 128 11.47 -7.76 -4.31
C GLU A 128 11.65 -9.13 -3.68
N ARG A 129 10.94 -9.40 -2.58
CA ARG A 129 10.84 -10.77 -2.09
C ARG A 129 9.97 -11.51 -3.11
N PRO A 130 10.50 -12.47 -3.89
CA PRO A 130 9.64 -13.25 -4.77
C PRO A 130 8.59 -13.95 -3.90
N LEU A 131 7.35 -13.98 -4.38
CA LEU A 131 6.29 -14.75 -3.77
C LEU A 131 6.82 -16.16 -3.48
N PRO A 132 6.56 -16.75 -2.29
CA PRO A 132 6.88 -18.16 -2.10
C PRO A 132 6.15 -18.93 -3.20
N SER A 133 6.92 -19.53 -4.11
CA SER A 133 6.37 -20.37 -5.16
C SER A 133 5.55 -21.45 -4.45
N VAL A 134 4.28 -21.58 -4.83
CA VAL A 134 3.47 -22.74 -4.46
C VAL A 134 4.08 -23.94 -5.17
N GLU A 135 5.16 -24.48 -4.61
CA GLU A 135 5.61 -25.81 -4.97
C GLU A 135 4.49 -26.75 -4.52
N LYS A 136 3.92 -27.43 -5.52
CA LYS A 136 2.85 -28.40 -5.36
C LYS A 136 3.20 -29.37 -4.23
N GLU A 137 2.27 -29.50 -3.29
CA GLU A 137 2.26 -30.58 -2.30
C GLU A 137 2.58 -31.92 -2.97
N THR A 138 3.74 -32.49 -2.66
CA THR A 138 3.95 -33.92 -2.76
C THR A 138 4.83 -34.32 -1.59
N GLY A 139 4.22 -34.97 -0.60
CA GLY A 139 4.95 -35.58 0.51
C GLY A 139 4.64 -34.95 1.86
N SER A 140 3.42 -35.19 2.34
CA SER A 140 3.10 -35.24 3.76
C SER A 140 4.17 -36.03 4.54
N ARG A 141 5.10 -35.34 5.20
CA ARG A 141 5.85 -35.93 6.32
C ARG A 141 5.15 -35.54 7.61
N LEU A 142 4.14 -36.33 7.89
CA LEU A 142 3.50 -36.49 9.18
C LEU A 142 4.60 -36.79 10.23
N LEU A 143 5.07 -35.78 10.96
CA LEU A 143 5.93 -35.99 12.12
C LEU A 143 5.04 -36.55 13.24
N LYS A 144 4.94 -37.88 13.29
CA LYS A 144 4.25 -38.62 14.33
C LYS A 144 5.07 -38.51 15.63
N GLY A 145 4.72 -37.53 16.46
CA GLY A 145 5.22 -37.42 17.83
C GLY A 145 4.76 -38.63 18.65
N LYS A 146 5.71 -39.44 19.09
CA LYS A 146 5.52 -40.62 19.93
C LYS A 146 5.20 -40.14 21.35
N ARG A 147 3.92 -40.14 21.72
CA ARG A 147 3.48 -39.91 23.11
C ARG A 147 3.86 -41.14 23.93
N GLN A 148 4.83 -41.00 24.82
CA GLN A 148 5.23 -42.04 25.76
C GLN A 148 4.35 -41.91 26.99
N GLU A 149 3.43 -42.85 27.14
CA GLU A 149 2.48 -42.94 28.25
C GLU A 149 3.18 -43.72 29.38
N SER A 150 3.64 -43.00 30.40
CA SER A 150 4.11 -43.61 31.64
C SER A 150 2.91 -43.98 32.50
N VAL A 151 2.62 -45.27 32.53
CA VAL A 151 1.71 -45.91 33.48
C VAL A 151 2.40 -45.87 34.85
N ASP A 152 1.84 -45.15 35.81
CA ASP A 152 2.06 -45.41 37.23
C ASP A 152 0.74 -45.87 37.84
N GLN A 153 0.66 -47.17 38.09
CA GLN A 153 -0.35 -47.80 38.92
C GLN A 153 0.25 -48.13 40.28
N SER A 154 -0.23 -47.45 41.32
CA SER A 154 -0.33 -48.03 42.66
C SER A 154 -1.53 -47.44 43.41
N ASN A 155 -2.61 -48.21 43.45
CA ASN A 155 -3.78 -48.10 44.35
C ASN A 155 -3.41 -48.74 45.73
N PRO A 156 -4.27 -48.87 46.77
CA PRO A 156 -5.65 -48.37 47.03
C PRO A 156 -5.80 -47.68 48.42
N SER A 157 -6.87 -46.93 48.69
CA SER A 157 -8.03 -47.32 49.55
C SER A 157 -8.85 -46.02 49.72
N GLY A 158 -10.10 -45.89 49.31
CA GLY A 158 -11.26 -46.54 49.91
C GLY A 158 -11.87 -45.65 51.00
N LEU A 159 -12.91 -44.87 50.68
CA LEU A 159 -14.16 -44.78 51.44
C LEU A 159 -15.20 -43.83 50.79
N MET A 160 -16.46 -44.18 50.99
CA MET A 160 -17.67 -43.81 50.27
C MET A 160 -18.14 -42.35 50.45
N TYR A 161 -18.90 -41.90 49.43
CA TYR A 161 -19.96 -40.85 49.40
C TYR A 161 -21.05 -41.01 50.50
N PRO A 162 -22.16 -40.20 50.57
CA PRO A 162 -22.59 -39.02 49.78
C PRO A 162 -23.14 -37.84 50.63
N GLY A 163 -23.54 -36.73 49.99
CA GLY A 163 -24.63 -35.89 50.52
C GLY A 163 -24.61 -34.40 50.16
N ARG A 164 -25.23 -34.02 49.04
CA ARG A 164 -25.97 -32.75 48.89
C ARG A 164 -27.36 -32.90 49.57
N PRO A 165 -28.23 -31.87 49.70
CA PRO A 165 -28.06 -30.41 49.56
C PRO A 165 -28.75 -29.59 50.68
N ALA A 166 -28.64 -28.26 50.61
CA ALA A 166 -29.76 -27.32 50.69
C ALA A 166 -29.40 -26.08 49.85
#